data_AF-A0A5N8WDY0-F1
#
_entry.id   AF-A0A5N8WDY0-F1
#
_cell.length_a   1.000
_cell.length_b   1.000
_cell.length_c   1.000
_cell.angle_alpha   90.00
_cell.angle_beta   90.00
_cell.angle_gamma   90.00
#
_symmetry.space_group_name_H-M   'P 1'
#
loop_
_entity.id
_entity.type
_entity.pdbx_description
1 polymer ?
#
loop_
_entity_poly.entity_id
_entity_poly.type
_entity_poly.pdbx_seq_one_letter_code
_entity_poly.pdbx_strand_id
1 'polypeptide(L)'
;MSGPGWRYPADSVSGDRRAGGGEPRRFLIATAVTRYPAATHLDWDRPGLVAARDDIVELFTGRLGYQHVTDLGLDPTADQLTRHLRDFCRSSERRPDDVLAVYIAGHGEIVENTGQHVLLMSDTDPDDPDDALTTAALAPKMLLGTSIRRLLLMLDTCYAGQGGNEFVAAALTGVGNDRHHAFGTGLAVVTSAYPHQQAETGAFPRVLGRAVDSLATAGHGPATLDIDALVARMNGDPSLPPHQRIVAHLARMSG
;
A
#
# COMPACT_ATOMS: atom_id res chain seq x y z
N MET A 1 -70.08 36.14 1.54
CA MET A 1 -69.16 37.17 1.03
C MET A 1 -68.03 37.32 2.06
N SER A 2 -67.19 36.30 2.24
CA SER A 2 -65.94 36.02 1.52
C SER A 2 -64.82 37.00 1.90
N GLY A 3 -64.09 36.66 2.97
CA GLY A 3 -62.84 37.33 3.38
C GLY A 3 -61.62 36.80 2.61
N PRO A 4 -60.50 37.54 2.59
CA PRO A 4 -59.32 37.18 1.80
C PRO A 4 -58.48 36.10 2.50
N GLY A 5 -58.21 35.00 1.78
CA GLY A 5 -57.43 33.86 2.24
C GLY A 5 -55.93 34.15 2.23
N TRP A 6 -55.29 33.92 3.38
CA TRP A 6 -53.84 33.87 3.54
C TRP A 6 -53.31 32.55 2.96
N ARG A 7 -52.45 32.62 1.94
CA ARG A 7 -51.73 31.46 1.38
C ARG A 7 -50.34 31.38 2.02
N TYR A 8 -50.03 30.26 2.68
CA TYR A 8 -48.66 29.85 2.95
C TYR A 8 -47.96 29.49 1.62
N PRO A 9 -46.73 29.95 1.34
CA PRO A 9 -45.92 29.36 0.31
C PRO A 9 -45.34 28.04 0.81
N ALA A 10 -45.58 27.00 0.01
CA ALA A 10 -44.96 25.69 0.14
C ALA A 10 -43.46 25.76 -0.15
N ASP A 11 -42.75 24.86 0.52
CA ASP A 11 -41.32 24.58 0.44
C ASP A 11 -40.74 24.66 -0.98
N SER A 12 -39.70 25.48 -1.12
CA SER A 12 -38.66 25.26 -2.13
C SER A 12 -37.34 25.09 -1.40
N VAL A 13 -37.13 23.87 -0.90
CA VAL A 13 -35.78 23.40 -0.56
C VAL A 13 -35.03 23.33 -1.88
N SER A 14 -34.35 24.43 -2.22
CA SER A 14 -33.34 24.50 -3.26
C SER A 14 -32.26 23.48 -2.90
N GLY A 15 -32.34 22.31 -3.53
CA GLY A 15 -31.31 21.28 -3.48
C GLY A 15 -29.99 21.89 -3.94
N ASP A 16 -29.14 22.16 -2.95
CA ASP A 16 -27.74 22.47 -3.09
C ASP A 16 -27.08 21.32 -3.87
N ARG A 17 -26.95 21.50 -5.19
CA ARG A 17 -26.19 20.58 -6.04
C ARG A 17 -24.73 20.74 -5.65
N ARG A 18 -24.28 19.89 -4.72
CA ARG A 18 -22.86 19.70 -4.42
C ARG A 18 -22.08 19.57 -5.72
N ALA A 19 -21.15 20.48 -5.92
CA ALA A 19 -20.18 20.44 -6.99
C ALA A 19 -19.35 19.15 -6.92
N GLY A 20 -19.27 18.42 -8.05
CA GLY A 20 -18.08 17.64 -8.43
C GLY A 20 -17.85 16.25 -7.83
N GLY A 21 -18.87 15.44 -7.55
CA GLY A 21 -18.68 14.09 -6.97
C GLY A 21 -18.47 12.97 -8.00
N GLY A 22 -17.35 12.96 -8.73
CA GLY A 22 -16.97 11.78 -9.54
C GLY A 22 -16.61 10.58 -8.66
N GLU A 23 -16.71 9.35 -9.18
CA GLU A 23 -16.37 8.11 -8.44
C GLU A 23 -14.96 8.16 -7.82
N PRO A 24 -14.74 7.49 -6.68
CA PRO A 24 -13.41 7.35 -6.07
C PRO A 24 -12.38 6.83 -7.08
N ARG A 25 -11.30 7.59 -7.29
CA ARG A 25 -10.22 7.18 -8.17
C ARG A 25 -9.26 6.26 -7.41
N ARG A 26 -8.73 5.27 -8.11
CA ARG A 26 -7.85 4.25 -7.56
C ARG A 26 -6.49 4.37 -8.23
N PHE A 27 -5.43 4.53 -7.45
CA PHE A 27 -4.07 4.74 -7.95
C PHE A 27 -3.13 3.66 -7.44
N LEU A 28 -2.27 3.17 -8.32
CA LEU A 28 -1.20 2.24 -7.99
C LEU A 28 0.14 2.94 -8.22
N ILE A 29 1.01 2.93 -7.21
CA ILE A 29 2.44 3.18 -7.37
C ILE A 29 3.14 1.85 -7.11
N ALA A 30 3.84 1.31 -8.11
CA ALA A 30 4.51 0.02 -8.01
C ALA A 30 5.99 0.14 -8.41
N THR A 31 6.88 -0.23 -7.49
CA THR A 31 8.32 -0.24 -7.71
C THR A 31 8.95 -1.53 -7.21
N ALA A 32 10.09 -1.87 -7.79
CA ALA A 32 10.96 -2.92 -7.32
C ALA A 32 12.42 -2.46 -7.38
N VAL A 33 13.21 -2.83 -6.39
CA VAL A 33 14.66 -2.68 -6.39
C VAL A 33 15.26 -3.99 -6.86
N THR A 34 15.67 -4.00 -8.13
CA THR A 34 16.19 -5.17 -8.85
C THR A 34 17.71 -5.19 -8.89
N ARG A 35 18.35 -4.02 -8.72
CA ARG A 35 19.80 -3.84 -8.77
C ARG A 35 20.32 -3.00 -7.62
N TYR A 36 21.49 -3.39 -7.12
CA TYR A 36 22.20 -2.73 -6.02
C TYR A 36 23.64 -2.40 -6.44
N PRO A 37 23.88 -1.28 -7.16
CA PRO A 37 25.19 -0.95 -7.71
C PRO A 37 26.34 -0.84 -6.68
N ALA A 38 26.04 -0.44 -5.44
CA ALA A 38 27.05 -0.40 -4.37
C ALA A 38 27.41 -1.80 -3.85
N ALA A 39 26.49 -2.76 -3.97
CA ALA A 39 26.61 -4.12 -3.44
C ALA A 39 27.04 -5.14 -4.50
N THR A 40 27.86 -4.75 -5.49
CA THR A 40 28.29 -5.63 -6.61
C THR A 40 29.04 -6.89 -6.17
N HIS A 41 29.60 -6.91 -4.96
CA HIS A 41 30.27 -8.06 -4.37
C HIS A 41 29.33 -8.94 -3.53
N LEU A 42 28.08 -8.50 -3.33
CA LEU A 42 27.03 -9.24 -2.65
C LEU A 42 26.02 -9.73 -3.70
N ASP A 43 25.45 -10.92 -3.49
CA ASP A 43 24.39 -11.46 -4.35
C ASP A 43 23.04 -10.82 -4.02
N TRP A 44 22.97 -9.49 -4.13
CA TRP A 44 21.79 -8.69 -3.79
C TRP A 44 20.89 -8.43 -4.99
N ASP A 45 21.39 -8.48 -6.22
CA ASP A 45 20.57 -8.26 -7.41
C ASP A 45 19.42 -9.28 -7.50
N ARG A 46 18.22 -8.79 -7.82
CA ARG A 46 16.97 -9.57 -7.94
C ARG A 46 16.25 -9.23 -9.24
N PRO A 47 16.82 -9.59 -10.41
CA PRO A 47 16.24 -9.24 -11.72
C PRO A 47 14.83 -9.82 -11.93
N GLY A 48 14.48 -10.92 -11.25
CA GLY A 48 13.13 -11.48 -11.33
C GLY A 48 12.03 -10.55 -10.76
N LEU A 49 12.39 -9.57 -9.93
CA LEU A 49 11.39 -8.65 -9.36
C LEU A 49 10.77 -7.72 -10.40
N VAL A 50 11.35 -7.61 -11.60
CA VAL A 50 10.71 -6.97 -12.76
C VAL A 50 9.37 -7.63 -13.07
N ALA A 51 9.38 -8.96 -13.24
CA ALA A 51 8.17 -9.71 -13.54
C ALA A 51 7.17 -9.66 -12.36
N ALA A 52 7.65 -9.76 -11.12
CA ALA A 52 6.82 -9.66 -9.93
C ALA A 52 6.07 -8.31 -9.85
N ARG A 53 6.77 -7.20 -10.14
CA ARG A 53 6.15 -5.87 -10.22
C ARG A 53 5.12 -5.82 -11.35
N ASP A 54 5.46 -6.32 -12.52
CA ASP A 54 4.58 -6.24 -13.69
C ASP A 54 3.29 -7.05 -13.47
N ASP A 55 3.36 -8.20 -12.79
CA ASP A 55 2.20 -8.99 -12.37
C ASP A 55 1.26 -8.18 -11.44
N ILE A 56 1.83 -7.41 -10.51
CA ILE A 56 1.06 -6.50 -9.64
C ILE A 56 0.39 -5.39 -10.46
N VAL A 57 1.14 -4.77 -11.38
CA VAL A 57 0.59 -3.74 -12.27
C VAL A 57 -0.58 -4.29 -13.09
N GLU A 58 -0.42 -5.48 -13.69
CA GLU A 58 -1.48 -6.13 -14.47
C GLU A 58 -2.70 -6.44 -13.60
N LEU A 59 -2.50 -7.04 -12.42
CA LEU A 59 -3.59 -7.37 -11.50
C LEU A 59 -4.41 -6.12 -11.13
N PHE A 60 -3.73 -5.05 -10.72
CA PHE A 60 -4.40 -3.85 -10.24
C PHE A 60 -5.06 -3.04 -11.36
N THR A 61 -4.40 -2.90 -12.50
CA THR A 61 -4.92 -2.10 -13.62
C THR A 61 -5.92 -2.87 -14.48
N GLY A 62 -5.70 -4.17 -14.67
CA GLY A 62 -6.56 -5.02 -15.51
C GLY A 62 -7.80 -5.56 -14.79
N ARG A 63 -7.74 -5.77 -13.47
CA ARG A 63 -8.82 -6.44 -12.73
C ARG A 63 -9.44 -5.61 -11.61
N LEU A 64 -8.65 -4.74 -10.96
CA LEU A 64 -9.10 -3.98 -9.79
C LEU A 64 -9.45 -2.51 -10.08
N GLY A 65 -9.33 -2.08 -11.35
CA GLY A 65 -9.70 -0.74 -11.80
C GLY A 65 -8.79 0.39 -11.31
N TYR A 66 -7.53 0.08 -11.02
CA TYR A 66 -6.53 1.07 -10.63
C TYR A 66 -5.86 1.74 -11.84
N GLN A 67 -5.46 2.99 -11.67
CA GLN A 67 -4.61 3.71 -12.60
C GLN A 67 -3.16 3.61 -12.11
N HIS A 68 -2.26 3.13 -12.96
CA HIS A 68 -0.84 3.04 -12.63
C HIS A 68 -0.15 4.40 -12.81
N VAL A 69 0.54 4.85 -11.76
CA VAL A 69 1.40 6.03 -11.73
C VAL A 69 2.82 5.58 -12.05
N THR A 70 3.32 5.94 -13.23
CA THR A 70 4.50 5.30 -13.81
C THR A 70 5.84 6.00 -13.52
N ASP A 71 5.83 7.22 -12.97
CA ASP A 71 7.04 8.06 -12.93
C ASP A 71 8.16 7.51 -12.05
N LEU A 72 7.86 6.66 -11.06
CA LEU A 72 8.87 6.12 -10.14
C LEU A 72 9.75 5.02 -10.77
N GLY A 73 9.17 4.16 -11.62
CA GLY A 73 9.90 3.11 -12.33
C GLY A 73 10.47 1.98 -11.45
N LEU A 74 11.65 1.49 -11.83
CA LEU A 74 12.44 0.45 -11.15
C LEU A 74 13.68 1.08 -10.51
N ASP A 75 14.26 0.36 -9.54
CA ASP A 75 15.51 0.71 -8.87
C ASP A 75 15.56 2.16 -8.31
N PRO A 76 14.53 2.64 -7.58
CA PRO A 76 14.59 3.97 -7.01
C PRO A 76 15.59 4.03 -5.86
N THR A 77 16.23 5.19 -5.75
CA THR A 77 16.90 5.62 -4.51
C THR A 77 15.88 5.86 -3.39
N ALA A 78 16.34 5.88 -2.14
CA ALA A 78 15.51 6.23 -0.98
C ALA A 78 14.84 7.62 -1.15
N ASP A 79 15.61 8.58 -1.65
CA ASP A 79 15.13 9.94 -1.88
C ASP A 79 14.11 10.00 -3.04
N GLN A 80 14.35 9.30 -4.16
CA GLN A 80 13.37 9.22 -5.25
C GLN A 80 12.04 8.61 -4.80
N LEU A 81 12.08 7.49 -4.07
CA LEU A 81 10.86 6.85 -3.55
C LEU A 81 10.10 7.81 -2.63
N THR A 82 10.76 8.38 -1.63
CA THR A 82 10.08 9.21 -0.63
C THR A 82 9.59 10.55 -1.19
N ARG A 83 10.33 11.18 -2.11
CA ARG A 83 9.86 12.39 -2.80
C ARG A 83 8.69 12.09 -3.72
N HIS A 84 8.75 11.03 -4.53
CA HIS A 84 7.66 10.69 -5.44
C HIS A 84 6.35 10.41 -4.67
N LEU A 85 6.40 9.60 -3.60
CA LEU A 85 5.25 9.36 -2.74
C LEU A 85 4.69 10.65 -2.13
N ARG A 86 5.58 11.54 -1.68
CA ARG A 86 5.20 12.82 -1.08
C ARG A 86 4.52 13.74 -2.09
N ASP A 87 5.11 13.90 -3.27
CA ASP A 87 4.64 14.82 -4.30
C ASP A 87 3.30 14.34 -4.87
N PHE A 88 3.17 13.03 -5.13
CA PHE A 88 1.92 12.43 -5.54
C PHE A 88 0.81 12.70 -4.52
N CYS A 89 1.05 12.43 -3.23
CA CYS A 89 0.05 12.58 -2.18
C CYS A 89 -0.29 14.05 -1.86
N ARG A 90 0.62 14.99 -2.12
CA ARG A 90 0.42 16.44 -1.89
C ARG A 90 -0.22 17.19 -3.05
N SER A 91 -0.26 16.58 -4.23
CA SER A 91 -0.87 17.20 -5.40
C SER A 91 -2.29 17.71 -5.09
N SER A 92 -2.61 18.92 -5.56
CA SER A 92 -3.97 19.50 -5.45
C SER A 92 -5.03 18.66 -6.14
N GLU A 93 -4.62 17.79 -7.07
CA GLU A 93 -5.49 16.85 -7.74
C GLU A 93 -5.92 15.69 -6.83
N ARG A 94 -5.37 15.53 -5.62
CA ARG A 94 -5.73 14.43 -4.69
C ARG A 94 -6.96 14.78 -3.86
N ARG A 95 -7.87 13.82 -3.77
CA ARG A 95 -9.12 13.91 -3.02
C ARG A 95 -9.12 12.96 -1.82
N PRO A 96 -9.87 13.28 -0.75
CA PRO A 96 -10.02 12.41 0.42
C PRO A 96 -10.58 11.02 0.14
N ASP A 97 -11.34 10.86 -0.94
CA ASP A 97 -11.94 9.59 -1.33
C ASP A 97 -11.08 8.78 -2.31
N ASP A 98 -9.96 9.33 -2.80
CA ASP A 98 -9.01 8.55 -3.60
C ASP A 98 -8.44 7.38 -2.79
N VAL A 99 -8.23 6.26 -3.47
CA VAL A 99 -7.58 5.06 -2.92
C VAL A 99 -6.18 4.95 -3.51
N LEU A 100 -5.17 4.85 -2.65
CA LEU A 100 -3.78 4.65 -3.06
C LEU A 100 -3.33 3.25 -2.65
N ALA A 101 -2.88 2.46 -3.61
CA ALA A 101 -2.10 1.25 -3.39
C ALA A 101 -0.62 1.54 -3.71
N VAL A 102 0.27 1.15 -2.81
CA VAL A 102 1.72 1.23 -3.00
C VAL A 102 2.30 -0.16 -2.87
N TYR A 103 3.00 -0.63 -3.89
CA TYR A 103 3.75 -1.88 -3.89
C TYR A 103 5.25 -1.59 -3.96
N ILE A 104 5.99 -2.16 -3.02
CA ILE A 104 7.45 -2.07 -2.96
C ILE A 104 8.00 -3.48 -2.80
N ALA A 105 8.87 -3.89 -3.71
CA ALA A 105 9.58 -5.16 -3.64
C ALA A 105 11.09 -4.95 -3.64
N GLY A 106 11.82 -5.79 -2.91
CA GLY A 106 13.27 -5.70 -2.77
C GLY A 106 13.77 -6.33 -1.48
N HIS A 107 14.98 -5.95 -1.07
CA HIS A 107 15.52 -6.35 0.23
C HIS A 107 14.97 -5.48 1.36
N GLY A 108 14.77 -6.14 2.50
CA GLY A 108 14.53 -5.50 3.77
C GLY A 108 15.40 -6.14 4.85
N GLU A 109 15.75 -5.35 5.85
CA GLU A 109 16.56 -5.82 6.98
C GLU A 109 16.00 -5.29 8.30
N ILE A 110 16.29 -6.01 9.38
CA ILE A 110 16.03 -5.53 10.74
C ILE A 110 17.37 -5.05 11.29
N VAL A 111 17.48 -3.75 11.56
CA VAL A 111 18.64 -3.14 12.20
C VAL A 111 18.76 -3.70 13.61
N GLU A 112 19.82 -4.47 13.90
CA GLU A 112 19.97 -5.24 15.15
C GLU A 112 19.87 -4.35 16.40
N ASN A 113 20.45 -3.15 16.35
CA ASN A 113 20.53 -2.24 17.49
C ASN A 113 19.20 -1.54 17.82
N THR A 114 18.35 -1.32 16.82
CA THR A 114 17.12 -0.52 16.97
C THR A 114 15.85 -1.36 16.82
N GLY A 115 15.97 -2.57 16.28
CA GLY A 115 14.85 -3.41 15.85
C GLY A 115 14.06 -2.82 14.68
N GLN A 116 14.54 -1.73 14.06
CA GLN A 116 13.82 -1.07 12.97
C GLN A 116 13.97 -1.84 11.67
N HIS A 117 12.87 -1.92 10.93
CA HIS A 117 12.92 -2.42 9.58
C HIS A 117 13.31 -1.31 8.60
N VAL A 118 14.31 -1.61 7.78
CA VAL A 118 14.78 -0.77 6.70
C VAL A 118 14.53 -1.44 5.36
N LEU A 119 14.26 -0.64 4.34
CA LEU A 119 14.21 -1.05 2.94
C LEU A 119 15.57 -0.74 2.33
N LEU A 120 16.20 -1.75 1.73
CA LEU A 120 17.43 -1.52 0.98
C LEU A 120 17.04 -1.01 -0.41
N MET A 121 17.43 0.22 -0.68
CA MET A 121 17.15 0.93 -1.93
C MET A 121 18.35 0.82 -2.88
N SER A 122 18.23 1.30 -4.11
CA SER A 122 19.32 1.16 -5.10
C SER A 122 20.61 1.87 -4.67
N ASP A 123 20.51 2.87 -3.78
CA ASP A 123 21.61 3.66 -3.24
C ASP A 123 22.06 3.24 -1.84
N THR A 124 21.53 2.13 -1.30
CA THR A 124 21.98 1.63 0.00
C THR A 124 23.45 1.22 -0.03
N ASP A 125 24.22 1.71 0.95
CA ASP A 125 25.58 1.28 1.21
C ASP A 125 25.56 -0.11 1.87
N PRO A 126 26.14 -1.16 1.24
CA PRO A 126 26.20 -2.49 1.85
C PRO A 126 27.05 -2.55 3.13
N ASP A 127 27.97 -1.60 3.32
CA ASP A 127 28.83 -1.54 4.51
C ASP A 127 28.16 -0.80 5.68
N ASP A 128 27.04 -0.11 5.43
CA ASP A 128 26.23 0.60 6.43
C ASP A 128 24.72 0.46 6.15
N PRO A 129 24.15 -0.75 6.27
CA PRO A 129 22.72 -0.98 6.05
C PRO A 129 21.83 -0.29 7.09
N ASP A 130 22.39 0.14 8.23
CA ASP A 130 21.67 0.85 9.29
C ASP A 130 21.20 2.25 8.84
N ASP A 131 21.87 2.88 7.86
CA ASP A 131 21.47 4.17 7.25
C ASP A 131 20.43 4.01 6.12
N ALA A 132 19.99 2.79 5.83
CA ALA A 132 18.99 2.53 4.80
C ALA A 132 17.60 3.11 5.17
N LEU A 133 16.68 3.12 4.19
CA LEU A 133 15.38 3.77 4.36
C LEU A 133 14.51 3.05 5.39
N THR A 134 14.34 3.66 6.57
CA THR A 134 13.39 3.12 7.56
C THR A 134 11.97 3.03 6.98
N THR A 135 11.36 1.86 7.11
CA THR A 135 10.02 1.63 6.56
C THR A 135 8.98 2.53 7.20
N ALA A 136 9.12 2.81 8.50
CA ALA A 136 8.25 3.73 9.22
C ALA A 136 8.23 5.16 8.63
N ALA A 137 9.28 5.57 7.89
CA ALA A 137 9.33 6.87 7.23
C ALA A 137 8.36 6.99 6.05
N LEU A 138 7.84 5.88 5.50
CA LEU A 138 6.92 5.90 4.36
C LEU A 138 5.53 6.49 4.70
N ALA A 139 4.95 6.08 5.83
CA ALA A 139 3.61 6.53 6.22
C ALA A 139 3.50 8.07 6.36
N PRO A 140 4.43 8.78 7.03
CA PRO A 140 4.43 10.24 7.07
C PRO A 140 4.46 10.89 5.68
N LYS A 141 5.21 10.34 4.72
CA LYS A 141 5.32 10.90 3.37
C LYS A 141 3.96 10.91 2.67
N MET A 142 3.17 9.85 2.86
CA MET A 142 1.87 9.68 2.22
C MET A 142 0.70 10.31 2.99
N LEU A 143 0.76 10.39 4.32
CA LEU A 143 -0.39 10.75 5.16
C LEU A 143 -0.29 12.16 5.79
N LEU A 144 0.91 12.64 6.14
CA LEU A 144 1.04 13.90 6.86
C LEU A 144 0.84 15.11 5.94
N GLY A 145 -0.24 15.86 6.17
CA GLY A 145 -0.54 17.08 5.41
C GLY A 145 -0.87 16.80 3.94
N THR A 146 -1.50 15.65 3.68
CA THR A 146 -1.97 15.20 2.36
C THR A 146 -3.50 15.02 2.39
N SER A 147 -4.12 14.84 1.22
CA SER A 147 -5.54 14.48 1.12
C SER A 147 -5.78 12.98 1.24
N ILE A 148 -4.76 12.12 1.13
CA ILE A 148 -4.93 10.66 1.10
C ILE A 148 -5.45 10.14 2.44
N ARG A 149 -6.51 9.32 2.38
CA ARG A 149 -7.15 8.70 3.56
C ARG A 149 -7.35 7.20 3.46
N ARG A 150 -7.17 6.62 2.27
CA ARG A 150 -7.34 5.18 2.00
C ARG A 150 -6.05 4.67 1.37
N LEU A 151 -5.22 4.03 2.17
CA LEU A 151 -3.89 3.58 1.79
C LEU A 151 -3.78 2.06 1.98
N LEU A 152 -3.39 1.36 0.91
CA LEU A 152 -2.92 -0.01 0.95
C LEU A 152 -1.41 0.00 0.67
N LEU A 153 -0.60 -0.30 1.67
CA LEU A 153 0.84 -0.47 1.50
C LEU A 153 1.18 -1.96 1.48
N MET A 154 1.79 -2.42 0.39
CA MET A 154 2.24 -3.80 0.20
C MET A 154 3.77 -3.82 0.17
N LEU A 155 4.37 -4.52 1.13
CA LEU A 155 5.81 -4.71 1.24
C LEU A 155 6.13 -6.18 0.91
N ASP A 156 6.75 -6.38 -0.25
CA ASP A 156 7.20 -7.68 -0.75
C ASP A 156 8.71 -7.79 -0.57
N THR A 157 9.13 -7.83 0.69
CA THR A 157 10.53 -7.81 1.09
C THR A 157 10.93 -9.09 1.82
N CYS A 158 12.17 -9.50 1.64
CA CYS A 158 12.78 -10.55 2.45
C CYS A 158 13.22 -9.97 3.81
N TYR A 159 13.32 -10.80 4.85
CA TYR A 159 13.93 -10.42 6.13
C TYR A 159 15.01 -11.44 6.52
N ALA A 160 15.96 -11.01 7.35
CA ALA A 160 16.76 -11.90 8.18
C ALA A 160 16.33 -11.68 9.64
N GLY A 161 15.31 -12.41 10.12
CA GLY A 161 14.88 -12.32 11.52
C GLY A 161 13.46 -12.82 11.80
N GLN A 162 13.20 -13.25 13.04
CA GLN A 162 11.87 -13.63 13.53
C GLN A 162 11.15 -12.38 14.07
N GLY A 163 9.97 -12.05 13.55
CA GLY A 163 9.07 -11.02 14.14
C GLY A 163 9.10 -9.61 13.50
N GLY A 164 9.72 -9.45 12.33
CA GLY A 164 9.81 -8.15 11.64
C GLY A 164 8.46 -7.59 11.16
N ASN A 165 7.57 -8.45 10.65
CA ASN A 165 6.32 -8.02 10.02
C ASN A 165 5.35 -7.37 11.00
N GLU A 166 5.14 -7.95 12.18
CA GLU A 166 4.26 -7.37 13.18
C GLU A 166 4.78 -6.01 13.66
N PHE A 167 6.11 -5.87 13.81
CA PHE A 167 6.74 -4.62 14.23
C PHE A 167 6.63 -3.53 13.15
N VAL A 168 6.94 -3.86 11.89
CA VAL A 168 6.82 -2.95 10.73
C VAL A 168 5.42 -2.39 10.63
N ALA A 169 4.45 -3.29 10.65
CA ALA A 169 3.08 -2.92 10.45
C ALA A 169 2.52 -2.17 11.67
N ALA A 170 2.92 -2.53 12.90
CA ALA A 170 2.59 -1.77 14.11
C ALA A 170 3.19 -0.34 14.08
N ALA A 171 4.44 -0.19 13.67
CA ALA A 171 5.08 1.12 13.55
C ALA A 171 4.38 2.01 12.51
N LEU A 172 4.05 1.45 11.34
CA LEU A 172 3.32 2.16 10.29
C LEU A 172 1.90 2.55 10.71
N THR A 173 1.19 1.65 11.41
CA THR A 173 -0.18 1.88 11.87
C THR A 173 -0.25 2.83 13.07
N GLY A 174 0.73 2.81 13.97
CA GLY A 174 0.85 3.76 15.08
C GLY A 174 0.98 5.21 14.58
N VAL A 175 1.82 5.44 13.57
CA VAL A 175 1.96 6.76 12.92
C VAL A 175 0.66 7.23 12.28
N GLY A 176 -0.18 6.30 11.81
CA GLY A 176 -1.51 6.60 11.27
C GLY A 176 -2.53 6.97 12.35
N ASN A 177 -2.49 6.33 13.51
CA ASN A 177 -3.50 6.46 14.56
C ASN A 177 -3.39 7.74 15.41
N ASP A 178 -2.23 8.38 15.48
CA ASP A 178 -2.00 9.58 16.32
C ASP A 178 -2.77 10.84 15.88
N ARG A 179 -3.67 10.78 14.89
CA ARG A 179 -4.32 11.99 14.35
C ARG A 179 -5.85 11.90 14.21
N HIS A 180 -6.50 12.82 14.92
CA HIS A 180 -7.93 13.06 14.95
C HIS A 180 -8.52 13.67 13.66
N HIS A 181 -9.78 13.30 13.41
CA HIS A 181 -10.83 13.97 12.63
C HIS A 181 -10.82 13.84 11.09
N ALA A 182 -11.36 12.71 10.60
CA ALA A 182 -12.47 12.66 9.63
C ALA A 182 -12.96 11.20 9.50
N PHE A 183 -14.27 11.00 9.34
CA PHE A 183 -14.87 9.66 9.16
C PHE A 183 -14.30 8.93 7.92
N GLY A 184 -14.03 7.62 8.07
CA GLY A 184 -13.83 6.70 6.93
C GLY A 184 -12.40 6.55 6.41
N THR A 185 -11.39 6.75 7.26
CA THR A 185 -9.98 6.73 6.89
C THR A 185 -9.34 5.40 7.33
N GLY A 186 -8.59 4.74 6.44
CA GLY A 186 -8.13 3.37 6.63
C GLY A 186 -6.75 3.15 6.01
N LEU A 187 -5.82 2.66 6.84
CA LEU A 187 -4.51 2.18 6.42
C LEU A 187 -4.50 0.66 6.56
N ALA A 188 -4.27 -0.03 5.44
CA ALA A 188 -3.95 -1.45 5.43
C ALA A 188 -2.48 -1.61 5.04
N VAL A 189 -1.72 -2.30 5.87
CA VAL A 189 -0.35 -2.70 5.54
C VAL A 189 -0.35 -4.21 5.36
N VAL A 190 0.09 -4.69 4.20
CA VAL A 190 0.26 -6.11 3.88
C VAL A 190 1.75 -6.36 3.67
N THR A 191 2.30 -7.33 4.37
CA THR A 191 3.73 -7.65 4.33
C THR A 191 3.91 -9.15 4.04
N SER A 192 4.89 -9.50 3.23
CA SER A 192 5.38 -10.87 3.12
C SER A 192 6.54 -11.08 4.09
N ALA A 193 6.47 -12.08 4.97
CA ALA A 193 7.61 -12.49 5.79
C ALA A 193 8.47 -13.51 5.04
N TYR A 194 9.78 -13.34 5.11
CA TYR A 194 10.76 -14.35 4.76
C TYR A 194 11.83 -14.40 5.87
N PRO A 195 12.17 -15.56 6.45
CA PRO A 195 13.43 -15.73 7.17
C PRO A 195 14.37 -16.76 6.48
N HIS A 196 15.59 -16.33 6.15
CA HIS A 196 16.81 -17.15 5.95
C HIS A 196 16.98 -18.10 4.75
N GLN A 197 16.70 -17.66 3.51
CA GLN A 197 17.04 -18.29 2.21
C GLN A 197 16.46 -17.42 1.07
N GLN A 198 16.76 -17.71 -0.20
CA GLN A 198 16.25 -16.93 -1.33
C GLN A 198 14.71 -17.01 -1.40
N ALA A 199 14.02 -15.86 -1.37
CA ALA A 199 12.61 -15.82 -1.74
C ALA A 199 12.43 -16.28 -3.19
N GLU A 200 11.50 -17.20 -3.42
CA GLU A 200 11.04 -17.50 -4.77
C GLU A 200 10.39 -16.22 -5.31
N THR A 201 11.12 -15.56 -6.22
CA THR A 201 10.69 -14.30 -6.80
C THR A 201 9.32 -14.46 -7.46
N GLY A 202 8.37 -13.58 -7.11
CA GLY A 202 7.02 -13.61 -7.68
C GLY A 202 5.98 -14.44 -6.91
N ALA A 203 6.33 -15.08 -5.79
CA ALA A 203 5.37 -15.82 -4.97
C ALA A 203 4.22 -14.93 -4.46
N PHE A 204 4.52 -13.73 -3.95
CA PHE A 204 3.51 -12.80 -3.43
C PHE A 204 2.50 -12.34 -4.51
N PRO A 205 2.93 -11.77 -5.67
CA PRO A 205 2.01 -11.40 -6.74
C PRO A 205 1.15 -12.57 -7.22
N ARG A 206 1.74 -13.76 -7.35
CA ARG A 206 1.06 -14.98 -7.78
C ARG A 206 -0.08 -15.37 -6.83
N VAL A 207 0.19 -15.47 -5.53
CA VAL A 207 -0.85 -15.86 -4.56
C VAL A 207 -1.88 -14.75 -4.35
N LEU A 208 -1.48 -13.48 -4.47
CA LEU A 208 -2.39 -12.34 -4.42
C LEU A 208 -3.40 -12.41 -5.57
N GLY A 209 -2.92 -12.60 -6.80
CA GLY A 209 -3.77 -12.72 -7.98
C GLY A 209 -4.79 -13.85 -7.86
N ARG A 210 -4.35 -15.04 -7.42
CA ARG A 210 -5.24 -16.18 -7.17
C ARG A 210 -6.27 -15.92 -6.07
N ALA A 211 -5.87 -15.25 -5.01
CA ALA A 211 -6.77 -14.90 -3.92
C ALA A 211 -7.85 -13.92 -4.38
N VAL A 212 -7.47 -12.90 -5.17
CA VAL A 212 -8.41 -11.96 -5.81
C VAL A 212 -9.38 -12.69 -6.73
N ASP A 213 -8.89 -13.57 -7.61
CA ASP A 213 -9.73 -14.33 -8.54
C ASP A 213 -10.72 -15.24 -7.81
N SER A 214 -10.26 -15.91 -6.75
CA SER A 214 -11.11 -16.79 -5.96
C SER A 214 -12.21 -16.04 -5.22
N LEU A 215 -11.94 -14.83 -4.74
CA LEU A 215 -12.94 -14.03 -4.02
C LEU A 215 -13.92 -13.37 -4.99
N ALA A 216 -13.47 -13.00 -6.20
CA ALA A 216 -14.33 -12.48 -7.26
C ALA A 216 -15.30 -13.54 -7.83
N THR A 217 -14.85 -14.80 -7.93
CA THR A 217 -15.64 -15.92 -8.49
C THR A 217 -16.64 -16.54 -7.52
N ALA A 218 -16.50 -16.31 -6.20
CA ALA A 218 -17.34 -16.91 -5.16
C ALA A 218 -18.77 -16.33 -5.04
N GLY A 219 -19.14 -15.35 -5.88
CA GLY A 219 -20.51 -14.85 -6.01
C GLY A 219 -20.90 -13.80 -4.96
N HIS A 220 -21.27 -12.60 -5.43
CA HIS A 220 -21.58 -11.38 -4.67
C HIS A 220 -20.36 -10.64 -4.12
N GLY A 221 -19.39 -10.32 -5.00
CA GLY A 221 -18.24 -9.50 -4.63
C GLY A 221 -18.67 -8.19 -3.97
N PRO A 222 -18.36 -7.95 -2.68
CA PRO A 222 -18.55 -6.62 -2.11
C PRO A 222 -17.72 -5.60 -2.90
N ALA A 223 -18.15 -4.33 -2.94
CA ALA A 223 -17.42 -3.23 -3.58
C ALA A 223 -16.01 -2.97 -2.98
N THR A 224 -15.65 -3.74 -1.94
CA THR A 224 -14.40 -3.70 -1.19
C THR A 224 -13.96 -5.12 -0.86
N LEU A 225 -12.73 -5.49 -1.23
CA LEU A 225 -12.10 -6.73 -0.78
C LEU A 225 -11.86 -6.68 0.73
N ASP A 226 -12.28 -7.72 1.44
CA ASP A 226 -11.92 -7.93 2.84
C ASP A 226 -10.45 -8.38 2.92
N ILE A 227 -9.60 -7.53 3.51
CA ILE A 227 -8.15 -7.78 3.62
C ILE A 227 -7.84 -9.01 4.46
N ASP A 228 -8.64 -9.28 5.51
CA ASP A 228 -8.41 -10.44 6.37
C ASP A 228 -8.75 -11.74 5.60
N ALA A 229 -9.84 -11.73 4.84
CA ALA A 229 -10.21 -12.85 3.97
C ALA A 229 -9.17 -13.07 2.85
N LEU A 230 -8.64 -11.99 2.28
CA LEU A 230 -7.59 -12.03 1.26
C LEU A 230 -6.31 -12.67 1.82
N VAL A 231 -5.85 -12.22 2.99
CA VAL A 231 -4.65 -12.73 3.64
C VAL A 231 -4.83 -14.18 4.07
N ALA A 232 -5.99 -14.54 4.62
CA ALA A 232 -6.32 -15.92 4.93
C ALA A 232 -6.26 -16.80 3.68
N ARG A 233 -6.76 -16.30 2.54
CA ARG A 233 -6.73 -17.04 1.28
C ARG A 233 -5.31 -17.18 0.72
N MET A 234 -4.49 -16.13 0.79
CA MET A 234 -3.09 -16.19 0.37
C MET A 234 -2.28 -17.18 1.20
N ASN A 235 -2.43 -17.15 2.53
CA ASN A 235 -1.76 -18.09 3.44
C ASN A 235 -2.24 -19.54 3.27
N GLY A 236 -3.45 -19.76 2.74
CA GLY A 236 -3.98 -21.08 2.42
C GLY A 236 -3.62 -21.59 1.01
N ASP A 237 -2.93 -20.81 0.18
CA ASP A 237 -2.53 -21.24 -1.16
C ASP A 237 -1.36 -22.23 -1.07
N PRO A 238 -1.48 -23.44 -1.64
CA PRO A 238 -0.46 -24.49 -1.54
C PRO A 238 0.84 -24.14 -2.29
N SER A 239 0.83 -23.11 -3.14
CA SER A 239 2.03 -22.59 -3.80
C SER A 239 2.72 -21.46 -3.04
N LEU A 240 2.17 -21.05 -1.89
CA LEU A 240 2.91 -20.21 -0.95
C LEU A 240 3.97 -21.10 -0.25
N PRO A 241 5.26 -20.73 -0.30
CA PRO A 241 6.28 -21.50 0.40
C PRO A 241 5.96 -21.63 1.90
N PRO A 242 6.24 -22.78 2.54
CA PRO A 242 5.83 -23.04 3.92
C PRO A 242 6.51 -22.14 4.96
N HIS A 243 7.62 -21.50 4.59
CA HIS A 243 8.34 -20.52 5.42
C HIS A 243 7.91 -19.08 5.15
N GLN A 244 7.08 -18.85 4.12
CA GLN A 244 6.55 -17.54 3.79
C GLN A 244 5.19 -17.36 4.44
N ARG A 245 5.00 -16.22 5.11
CA ARG A 245 3.72 -15.87 5.72
C ARG A 245 3.30 -14.47 5.31
N ILE A 246 2.05 -14.33 4.91
CA ILE A 246 1.45 -13.03 4.62
C ILE A 246 0.80 -12.52 5.89
N VAL A 247 1.14 -11.30 6.27
CA VAL A 247 0.59 -10.64 7.45
C VAL A 247 -0.03 -9.32 7.01
N ALA A 248 -1.23 -9.03 7.51
CA ALA A 248 -1.87 -7.74 7.32
C ALA A 248 -2.22 -7.10 8.65
N HIS A 249 -2.09 -5.78 8.70
CA HIS A 249 -2.54 -4.96 9.80
C HIS A 249 -3.44 -3.85 9.27
N LEU A 250 -4.62 -3.73 9.87
CA LEU A 250 -5.56 -2.67 9.57
C LEU A 250 -5.57 -1.66 10.71
N ALA A 251 -5.12 -0.43 10.42
CA ALA A 251 -5.45 0.73 11.22
C ALA A 251 -6.78 1.30 10.74
N ARG A 252 -7.82 1.05 11.52
CA ARG A 252 -9.06 1.83 11.46
C ARG A 252 -8.83 3.10 12.26
N MET A 253 -8.66 4.22 11.58
CA MET A 253 -8.66 5.52 12.22
C MET A 253 -10.10 5.82 12.63
N SER A 254 -10.40 5.45 13.88
CA SER A 254 -11.69 5.68 14.51
C SER A 254 -11.77 7.16 14.87
N GLY A 255 -12.89 7.80 14.52
CA GLY A 255 -13.20 9.17 14.96
C GLY A 255 -13.66 9.20 16.40
#